data_AF-A0A382JCI9-F1
#
_entry.id   AF-A0A382JCI9-F1
#
_cell.length_a   1.000
_cell.length_b   1.000
_cell.length_c   1.000
_cell.angle_alpha   90.00
_cell.angle_beta   90.00
_cell.angle_gamma   90.00
#
_symmetry.space_group_name_H-M   'P 1'
#
loop_
_entity.id
_entity.type
_entity.pdbx_description
1 polymer ?
#
loop_
_entity_poly.entity_id
_entity_poly.type
_entity_poly.pdbx_seq_one_letter_code
_entity_poly.pdbx_strand_id
1 'polypeptide(L)'
;MLPKKNPLRLNKLQLKTLTLLQELTHSPTTSTAQGDGSFLVSSIPQPHGDHFHIGNGVVHASDATGLKNESVWRALHRKALILSSYPTALMLTVAGVEYDTGLRDIIIH
;
A
#
# COMPACT_ATOMS: atom_id res chain seq x y z
N MET A 1 13.63 11.74 -0.05
CA MET A 1 14.88 10.98 -0.28
C MET A 1 14.52 9.56 -0.73
N LEU A 2 15.42 8.80 -1.36
CA LEU A 2 15.17 7.37 -1.63
C LEU A 2 14.98 6.59 -0.31
N PRO A 3 14.24 5.47 -0.29
CA PRO A 3 14.08 4.65 0.91
C PRO A 3 15.45 4.30 1.49
N LYS A 4 15.61 4.40 2.82
CA LYS A 4 16.88 4.07 3.51
C LYS A 4 17.34 2.64 3.21
N LYS A 5 16.41 1.73 2.86
CA LYS A 5 16.68 0.39 2.32
C LYS A 5 15.62 0.01 1.28
N ASN A 6 16.02 -0.25 0.03
CA ASN A 6 15.13 -0.79 -1.01
C ASN A 6 15.71 -2.12 -1.59
N PRO A 7 15.87 -3.17 -0.76
CA PRO A 7 16.55 -4.41 -1.16
C PRO A 7 15.83 -5.14 -2.30
N LEU A 8 14.51 -4.99 -2.40
CA LEU A 8 13.70 -5.62 -3.46
C LEU A 8 13.68 -4.82 -4.76
N ARG A 9 14.39 -3.67 -4.80
CA ARG A 9 14.51 -2.77 -5.96
C ARG A 9 13.15 -2.36 -6.51
N LEU A 10 12.21 -2.05 -5.62
CA LEU A 10 10.90 -1.54 -6.00
C LEU A 10 11.06 -0.18 -6.70
N ASN A 11 10.33 0.02 -7.80
CA ASN A 11 10.28 1.33 -8.43
C ASN A 11 9.44 2.32 -7.60
N LYS A 12 9.48 3.62 -7.95
CA LYS A 12 8.77 4.67 -7.21
C LYS A 12 7.25 4.40 -7.08
N LEU A 13 6.61 3.89 -8.12
CA LEU A 13 5.17 3.63 -8.12
C LEU A 13 4.82 2.46 -7.18
N GLN A 14 5.63 1.39 -7.20
CA GLN A 14 5.49 0.25 -6.30
C GLN A 14 5.70 0.64 -4.84
N LEU A 15 6.71 1.47 -4.56
CA LEU A 15 6.96 2.00 -3.21
C LEU A 15 5.76 2.79 -2.70
N LYS A 16 5.29 3.79 -3.46
CA LYS A 16 4.11 4.58 -3.09
C LYS A 16 2.88 3.70 -2.86
N THR A 17 2.66 2.72 -3.74
CA THR A 17 1.52 1.81 -3.62
C THR A 17 1.62 0.97 -2.34
N LEU A 18 2.80 0.41 -2.04
CA LEU A 18 3.00 -0.33 -0.80
C LEU A 18 2.78 0.55 0.43
N THR A 19 3.28 1.78 0.43
CA THR A 19 3.05 2.75 1.53
C THR A 19 1.57 2.99 1.77
N LEU A 20 0.78 3.16 0.70
CA LEU A 20 -0.66 3.37 0.83
C LEU A 20 -1.37 2.12 1.34
N LEU A 21 -0.98 0.92 0.88
CA LEU A 21 -1.54 -0.34 1.37
C LEU A 21 -1.20 -0.61 2.85
N GLN A 22 0.00 -0.22 3.29
CA GLN A 22 0.40 -0.25 4.70
C GLN A 22 -0.48 0.70 5.51
N GLU A 23 -0.76 1.91 5.02
CA GLU A 23 -1.61 2.85 5.77
C GLU A 23 -3.03 2.32 6.00
N LEU A 24 -3.57 1.54 5.06
CA LEU A 24 -4.89 0.92 5.22
C LEU A 24 -4.95 -0.10 6.37
N THR A 25 -3.81 -0.57 6.90
CA THR A 25 -3.81 -1.49 8.06
C THR A 25 -4.05 -0.78 9.39
N HIS A 26 -3.92 0.55 9.43
CA HIS A 26 -4.14 1.34 10.64
C HIS A 26 -5.62 1.60 10.95
N SER A 27 -6.54 1.14 10.09
CA SER A 27 -7.98 1.26 10.32
C SER A 27 -8.70 -0.09 10.22
N PRO A 28 -9.59 -0.42 11.19
CA PRO A 28 -10.45 -1.60 11.11
C PRO A 28 -11.56 -1.47 10.06
N THR A 29 -11.78 -0.27 9.50
CA THR A 29 -12.76 -0.08 8.41
C THR A 29 -12.21 -0.49 7.04
N THR A 30 -10.88 -0.56 6.92
CA THR A 30 -10.20 -0.88 5.66
C THR A 30 -9.50 -2.22 5.66
N SER A 31 -9.22 -2.77 6.85
CA SER A 31 -8.48 -4.00 7.01
C SER A 31 -8.88 -4.82 8.24
N THR A 32 -8.51 -6.11 8.21
CA THR A 32 -8.66 -7.05 9.31
C THR A 32 -7.33 -7.73 9.60
N ALA A 33 -6.82 -7.62 10.83
CA ALA A 33 -5.63 -8.36 11.26
C ALA A 33 -5.90 -9.88 11.27
N GLN A 34 -4.93 -10.69 10.81
CA GLN A 34 -5.08 -12.15 10.72
C GLN A 34 -4.50 -12.91 11.93
N GLY A 35 -3.84 -12.20 12.86
CA GLY A 35 -3.25 -12.77 14.07
C GLY A 35 -1.79 -13.19 13.97
N ASP A 36 -1.23 -13.25 12.76
CA ASP A 36 0.18 -13.58 12.47
C ASP A 36 1.03 -12.36 12.09
N GLY A 37 0.45 -11.16 12.20
CA GLY A 37 1.07 -9.89 11.76
C GLY A 37 0.71 -9.50 10.32
N SER A 38 0.00 -10.35 9.57
CA SER A 38 -0.56 -9.99 8.26
C SER A 38 -1.96 -9.36 8.39
N PHE A 39 -2.38 -8.68 7.33
CA PHE A 39 -3.67 -8.00 7.25
C PHE A 39 -4.39 -8.35 5.96
N LEU A 40 -5.69 -8.66 6.05
CA LEU A 40 -6.58 -8.64 4.90
C LEU A 40 -7.05 -7.21 4.67
N VAL A 41 -6.72 -6.64 3.52
CA VAL A 41 -7.18 -5.31 3.07
C VAL A 41 -8.26 -5.52 2.00
N SER A 42 -9.48 -5.09 2.28
CA SER A 42 -10.66 -5.35 1.42
C SER A 42 -11.43 -4.09 1.02
N SER A 43 -11.10 -2.94 1.60
CA SER A 43 -11.67 -1.64 1.21
C SER A 43 -10.57 -0.75 0.64
N ILE A 44 -10.31 -0.91 -0.66
CA ILE A 44 -9.33 -0.09 -1.38
C ILE A 44 -10.01 1.23 -1.77
N PRO A 45 -9.50 2.39 -1.31
CA PRO A 45 -10.10 3.68 -1.62
C PRO A 45 -10.01 3.99 -3.12
N GLN A 46 -11.04 4.65 -3.63
CA GLN A 46 -11.06 5.18 -4.98
C GLN A 46 -10.72 6.69 -4.91
N PRO A 47 -9.58 7.12 -5.46
CA PRO A 47 -9.26 8.54 -5.56
C PRO A 47 -10.35 9.25 -6.37
N HIS A 48 -10.84 10.37 -5.85
CA HIS A 48 -11.77 11.29 -6.49
C HIS A 48 -11.21 12.71 -6.35
N GLY A 49 -11.21 13.49 -7.43
CA GLY A 49 -10.51 14.77 -7.44
C GLY A 49 -8.98 14.63 -7.41
N ASP A 50 -8.31 15.61 -6.84
CA ASP A 50 -6.84 15.72 -6.75
C ASP A 50 -6.26 15.16 -5.44
N HIS A 51 -7.11 14.90 -4.42
CA HIS A 51 -6.72 14.27 -3.15
C HIS A 51 -7.81 13.33 -2.61
N PHE A 52 -7.46 12.42 -1.69
CA PHE A 52 -8.45 11.61 -0.96
C PHE A 52 -7.92 11.19 0.41
N HIS A 53 -8.83 10.78 1.29
CA HIS A 53 -8.48 10.28 2.63
C HIS A 53 -8.00 8.83 2.60
N ILE A 54 -6.96 8.55 3.38
CA ILE A 54 -6.46 7.21 3.64
C ILE A 54 -6.07 7.08 5.12
N GLY A 55 -6.76 6.19 5.84
CA GLY A 55 -6.67 6.17 7.30
C GLY A 55 -7.00 7.55 7.88
N ASN A 56 -6.07 8.12 8.65
CA ASN A 56 -6.20 9.45 9.25
C ASN A 56 -5.53 10.57 8.42
N GLY A 57 -4.96 10.27 7.26
CA GLY A 57 -4.25 11.25 6.43
C GLY A 57 -4.93 11.54 5.10
N VAL A 58 -4.33 12.47 4.36
CA VAL A 58 -4.72 12.87 3.01
C VAL A 58 -3.57 12.57 2.04
N VAL A 59 -3.89 12.05 0.87
CA VAL A 59 -2.93 11.72 -0.19
C VAL A 59 -3.36 12.33 -1.51
N HIS A 60 -2.39 12.85 -2.28
CA HIS A 60 -2.63 13.31 -3.64
C HIS A 60 -2.98 12.13 -4.58
N ALA A 61 -3.98 12.31 -5.44
CA ALA A 61 -4.40 11.29 -6.41
C ALA A 61 -3.24 10.86 -7.35
N SER A 62 -2.30 11.76 -7.64
CA SER A 62 -1.11 11.47 -8.45
C SER A 62 -0.17 10.44 -7.81
N ASP A 63 -0.15 10.35 -6.47
CA ASP A 63 0.67 9.37 -5.74
C ASP A 63 0.01 8.00 -5.60
N ALA A 64 -1.31 7.95 -5.79
CA ALA A 64 -2.13 6.74 -5.62
C ALA A 64 -2.47 6.02 -6.94
N THR A 65 -1.89 6.43 -8.07
CA THR A 65 -2.17 5.84 -9.39
C THR A 65 -1.90 4.33 -9.44
N GLY A 66 -1.01 3.81 -8.59
CA GLY A 66 -0.71 2.38 -8.50
C GLY A 66 -1.79 1.54 -7.81
N LEU A 67 -2.71 2.15 -7.04
CA LEU A 67 -3.87 1.43 -6.47
C LEU A 67 -4.77 0.84 -7.57
N LYS A 68 -4.89 1.53 -8.71
CA LYS A 68 -5.68 1.10 -9.88
C LYS A 68 -4.85 0.39 -10.97
N ASN A 69 -3.60 0.01 -10.65
CA ASN A 69 -2.68 -0.58 -11.63
C ASN A 69 -2.35 -2.04 -11.26
N GLU A 70 -2.98 -2.98 -11.95
CA GLU A 70 -2.77 -4.42 -11.71
C GLU A 70 -1.28 -4.83 -11.83
N SER A 71 -0.51 -4.21 -12.73
CA SER A 71 0.90 -4.55 -12.92
C SER A 71 1.75 -4.26 -11.67
N VAL A 72 1.38 -3.25 -10.90
CA VAL A 72 2.02 -2.90 -9.62
C VAL A 72 1.70 -3.95 -8.58
N TRP A 73 0.43 -4.37 -8.48
CA TRP A 73 0.00 -5.42 -7.56
C TRP A 73 0.68 -6.75 -7.88
N ARG A 74 0.71 -7.14 -9.17
CA ARG A 74 1.44 -8.33 -9.62
C ARG A 74 2.92 -8.27 -9.26
N ALA A 75 3.56 -7.10 -9.34
CA ALA A 75 4.95 -6.93 -8.96
C ALA A 75 5.17 -7.10 -7.44
N LEU A 76 4.32 -6.48 -6.61
CA LEU A 76 4.37 -6.65 -5.15
C LEU A 76 4.10 -8.11 -4.74
N HIS A 77 3.17 -8.78 -5.43
CA HIS A 77 2.88 -10.19 -5.19
C HIS A 77 4.07 -11.10 -5.54
N ARG A 78 4.71 -10.91 -6.70
CA ARG A 78 5.93 -11.66 -7.05
C ARG A 78 7.09 -11.44 -6.08
N LYS A 79 7.07 -10.33 -5.33
CA LYS A 79 8.03 -10.00 -4.28
C LYS A 79 7.60 -10.49 -2.88
N ALA A 80 6.51 -11.26 -2.80
CA ALA A 80 5.92 -11.79 -1.58
C ALA A 80 5.52 -10.72 -0.55
N LEU A 81 5.30 -9.47 -0.98
CA LEU A 81 4.87 -8.39 -0.09
C LEU A 81 3.35 -8.41 0.10
N ILE A 82 2.61 -8.85 -0.92
CA ILE A 82 1.16 -9.04 -0.87
C ILE A 82 0.76 -10.39 -1.47
N LEU A 83 -0.41 -10.91 -1.09
CA LEU A 83 -1.17 -11.85 -1.91
C LEU A 83 -2.32 -11.08 -2.55
N SER A 84 -2.27 -10.92 -3.87
CA SER A 84 -3.18 -10.05 -4.61
C SER A 84 -4.45 -10.78 -5.02
N SER A 85 -5.60 -10.20 -4.69
CA SER A 85 -6.92 -10.49 -5.29
C SER A 85 -7.44 -9.27 -6.05
N TYR A 86 -6.56 -8.59 -6.79
CA TYR A 86 -6.90 -7.39 -7.57
C TYR A 86 -8.20 -7.56 -8.39
N PRO A 87 -9.08 -6.55 -8.45
CA PRO A 87 -8.97 -5.23 -7.80
C PRO A 87 -9.63 -5.18 -6.41
N THR A 88 -10.16 -6.29 -5.90
CA THR A 88 -11.13 -6.25 -4.79
C THR A 88 -10.46 -6.27 -3.43
N ALA A 89 -9.39 -7.03 -3.27
CA ALA A 89 -8.72 -7.20 -1.99
C ALA A 89 -7.26 -7.64 -2.15
N LEU A 90 -6.52 -7.59 -1.07
CA LEU A 90 -5.22 -8.26 -0.94
C LEU A 90 -4.96 -8.65 0.50
N MET A 91 -4.09 -9.63 0.69
CA MET A 91 -3.44 -9.84 1.98
C MET A 91 -2.11 -9.10 1.98
N LEU A 92 -1.90 -8.16 2.89
CA LEU A 92 -0.59 -7.58 3.15
C LEU A 92 0.16 -8.53 4.08
N THR A 93 1.20 -9.17 3.56
CA THR A 93 2.00 -10.14 4.32
C THR A 93 2.80 -9.44 5.42
N VAL A 94 3.33 -10.19 6.39
CA VAL A 94 4.25 -9.65 7.42
C VAL A 94 5.42 -8.89 6.77
N ALA A 95 6.04 -9.48 5.74
CA ALA A 95 7.12 -8.82 5.00
C ALA A 95 6.68 -7.52 4.31
N GLY A 96 5.43 -7.47 3.85
CA GLY A 96 4.81 -6.26 3.29
C GLY A 96 4.55 -5.19 4.34
N VAL A 97 4.07 -5.58 5.53
CA VAL A 97 3.84 -4.67 6.67
C VAL A 97 5.16 -4.04 7.12
N GLU A 98 6.22 -4.86 7.27
CA GLU A 98 7.52 -4.42 7.81
C GLU A 98 8.42 -3.71 6.80
N TYR A 99 8.06 -3.70 5.50
CA TYR A 99 8.89 -3.10 4.48
C TYR A 99 8.99 -1.58 4.64
N ASP A 100 10.16 -1.07 5.02
CA ASP A 100 10.42 0.37 5.10
C ASP A 100 10.40 1.00 3.70
N THR A 101 9.29 1.65 3.38
CA THR A 101 9.14 2.39 2.12
C THR A 101 9.80 3.76 2.17
N GLY A 102 10.03 4.33 3.36
CA GLY A 102 10.55 5.69 3.55
C GLY A 102 9.68 6.81 2.94
N LEU A 103 8.41 6.53 2.62
CA LEU A 103 7.52 7.47 1.93
C LEU A 103 6.30 7.92 2.73
N ARG A 104 5.99 7.30 3.88
CA ARG A 104 4.77 7.61 4.65
C ARG A 104 4.63 9.10 4.92
N ASP A 105 5.62 9.70 5.58
CA ASP A 105 5.61 11.12 5.95
C ASP A 105 5.87 12.07 4.76
N ILE A 106 6.04 11.53 3.55
CA ILE A 106 6.29 12.28 2.32
C ILE A 106 5.03 12.40 1.48
N ILE A 107 4.22 11.33 1.39
CA ILE A 107 3.07 11.26 0.48
C ILE A 107 1.73 11.23 1.20
N ILE A 108 1.73 11.17 2.53
CA ILE A 108 0.50 11.20 3.32
C ILE A 108 0.64 12.27 4.41
N HIS A 109 -0.27 13.23 4.38
CA HIS A 109 -0.27 14.45 5.19
C HIS A 109 -1.41 14.48 6.20
#